data_AF-A0A2D0HK10-F1
#
_entry.id   AF-A0A2D0HK10-F1
#
_cell.length_a   1.000
_cell.length_b   1.000
_cell.length_c   1.000
_cell.angle_alpha   90.00
_cell.angle_beta   90.00
_cell.angle_gamma   90.00
#
_symmetry.space_group_name_H-M   'P 1'
#
loop_
_entity.id
_entity.type
_entity.pdbx_description
1 polymer ?
#
loop_
_entity_poly.entity_id
_entity_poly.type
_entity_poly.pdbx_seq_one_letter_code
_entity_poly.pdbx_strand_id
1 'polypeptide(L)' 'MPEKIHSNFWKSLHRIWENFVKEVLADPNELQVWQKVDRHGNIYWQAYDPATRKSFSSGSETDVSMWIEQLYRY' A
#
# COMPACT_ATOMS: atom_id res chain seq x y z
N MET A 1 -11.75 24.72 -12.42
CA MET A 1 -11.45 23.32 -12.77
C MET A 1 -9.96 23.18 -13.03
N PRO A 2 -9.27 22.23 -12.37
CA PRO A 2 -8.03 21.70 -12.93
C PRO A 2 -8.10 20.16 -13.00
N GLU A 3 -8.39 19.64 -14.18
CA GLU A 3 -8.13 18.25 -14.53
C GLU A 3 -6.80 18.19 -15.29
N LYS A 4 -6.09 17.06 -15.17
CA LYS A 4 -5.01 16.56 -16.07
C LYS A 4 -3.55 16.61 -15.61
N ILE A 5 -3.23 16.91 -14.35
CA ILE A 5 -1.88 16.62 -13.80
C ILE A 5 -1.81 15.21 -13.16
N HIS A 6 -2.94 14.66 -12.71
CA HIS A 6 -3.00 13.41 -11.95
C HIS A 6 -2.74 12.12 -12.75
N SER A 7 -3.09 12.06 -14.05
CA SER A 7 -3.15 10.78 -14.80
C SER A 7 -1.83 10.01 -14.83
N ASN A 8 -0.72 10.69 -15.12
CA ASN A 8 0.55 10.02 -15.39
C ASN A 8 1.31 9.69 -14.09
N PHE A 9 1.10 10.51 -13.06
CA PHE A 9 1.63 10.27 -11.72
C PHE A 9 0.91 9.08 -11.07
N TRP A 10 -0.43 9.03 -11.15
CA TRP A 10 -1.22 7.91 -10.66
C TRP A 10 -0.87 6.60 -11.35
N LYS A 11 -0.68 6.59 -12.68
CA LYS A 11 -0.30 5.38 -13.43
C LYS A 11 1.11 4.89 -13.08
N SER A 12 2.06 5.80 -12.94
CA SER A 12 3.43 5.43 -12.58
C SER A 12 3.53 4.93 -11.14
N LEU A 13 2.79 5.56 -10.22
CA LEU A 13 2.72 5.16 -8.83
C LEU A 13 2.05 3.78 -8.69
N HIS A 14 0.94 3.57 -9.40
CA HIS A 14 0.27 2.27 -9.46
C HIS A 14 1.22 1.15 -9.90
N ARG A 15 2.10 1.39 -10.88
CA ARG A 15 3.03 0.37 -11.37
C ARG A 15 4.14 0.03 -10.38
N ILE A 16 4.68 1.04 -9.68
CA ILE A 16 5.68 0.84 -8.62
C ILE A 16 5.05 0.05 -7.47
N TRP A 17 3.84 0.45 -7.10
CA TRP A 17 3.09 -0.18 -6.03
C TRP A 17 2.65 -1.61 -6.36
N GLU A 18 2.20 -1.88 -7.58
CA GLU A 18 1.87 -3.23 -8.04
C GLU A 18 3.08 -4.17 -7.94
N ASN A 19 4.27 -3.69 -8.28
CA ASN A 19 5.49 -4.49 -8.17
C ASN A 19 5.85 -4.75 -6.70
N PHE A 20 5.75 -3.73 -5.86
CA PHE A 20 5.99 -3.85 -4.43
C PHE A 20 5.04 -4.86 -3.78
N VAL A 21 3.73 -4.75 -4.04
CA VAL A 21 2.71 -5.69 -3.55
C VAL A 21 2.98 -7.12 -4.04
N LYS A 22 3.44 -7.31 -5.27
CA LYS A 22 3.76 -8.65 -5.80
C LYS A 22 4.96 -9.29 -5.11
N GLU A 23 6.00 -8.52 -4.80
CA GLU A 23 7.17 -9.03 -4.07
C GLU A 23 6.77 -9.39 -2.63
N VAL A 24 6.09 -8.48 -1.96
CA VAL A 24 5.62 -8.58 -0.57
C VAL A 24 4.63 -9.75 -0.36
N LEU A 25 3.77 -10.04 -1.34
CA LEU A 25 2.84 -11.17 -1.25
C LEU A 25 3.46 -12.54 -1.62
N ALA A 26 4.71 -12.59 -2.09
CA ALA A 26 5.33 -13.84 -2.56
C ALA A 26 5.81 -14.75 -1.42
N ASP A 27 6.17 -14.19 -0.26
CA ASP A 27 6.56 -14.94 0.93
C ASP A 27 5.55 -14.71 2.07
N PRO A 28 4.89 -15.75 2.61
CA PRO A 28 3.96 -15.61 3.72
C PRO A 28 4.57 -15.09 5.02
N ASN A 29 5.91 -15.12 5.16
CA ASN A 29 6.63 -14.52 6.29
C ASN A 29 7.05 -13.07 6.04
N GLU A 30 6.95 -12.58 4.81
CA GLU A 30 7.20 -11.17 4.52
C GLU A 30 6.00 -10.32 4.90
N LEU A 31 6.23 -9.00 4.97
CA LEU A 31 5.15 -8.02 5.08
C LEU A 31 4.09 -8.35 4.02
N GLN A 32 2.82 -8.20 4.33
CA GLN A 32 1.72 -8.46 3.40
C GLN A 32 0.92 -7.18 3.21
N VAL A 33 0.71 -6.77 1.97
CA VAL A 33 -0.05 -5.56 1.64
C VAL A 33 -1.10 -5.89 0.60
N TRP A 34 -2.34 -5.49 0.85
CA TRP A 34 -3.44 -5.74 -0.07
C TRP A 34 -4.35 -4.50 -0.21
N GLN A 35 -4.92 -4.35 -1.41
CA GLN A 35 -5.98 -3.38 -1.66
C GLN A 35 -7.33 -3.99 -1.32
N LYS A 36 -8.19 -3.22 -0.66
CA LYS A 36 -9.59 -3.56 -0.41
C LYS A 36 -10.49 -2.43 -0.85
N VAL A 37 -11.73 -2.80 -1.14
CA VAL A 37 -12.82 -1.87 -1.41
C VAL A 37 -13.83 -2.04 -0.28
N ASP A 38 -14.22 -0.92 0.34
CA ASP A 38 -15.26 -0.95 1.37
C ASP A 38 -16.67 -1.04 0.75
N ARG A 39 -17.69 -1.16 1.60
CA ARG A 39 -19.10 -1.21 1.17
C ARG A 39 -19.60 0.06 0.47
N HIS A 40 -18.85 1.16 0.56
CA HIS A 40 -19.17 2.45 -0.04
C HIS A 40 -18.42 2.67 -1.38
N GLY A 41 -17.59 1.71 -1.81
CA GLY A 41 -16.77 1.82 -3.00
C GLY A 41 -15.44 2.56 -2.78
N ASN A 42 -15.09 2.89 -1.54
CA ASN A 42 -13.82 3.52 -1.24
C ASN A 42 -12.70 2.47 -1.27
N ILE A 43 -11.63 2.81 -1.97
CA ILE A 43 -10.40 2.01 -2.00
C ILE A 43 -9.60 2.34 -0.75
N TYR A 44 -9.16 1.30 -0.05
CA TYR A 44 -8.20 1.42 1.04
C TYR A 44 -7.16 0.32 0.97
N TRP A 45 -6.02 0.58 1.57
CA TRP A 45 -4.90 -0.32 1.68
C TRP A 45 -4.83 -0.86 3.09
N GLN A 46 -4.41 -2.11 3.20
CA GLN A 46 -4.15 -2.72 4.48
C GLN A 46 -2.85 -3.50 4.40
N ALA A 47 -2.00 -3.28 5.40
CA ALA A 47 -0.69 -3.87 5.54
C ALA A 47 -0.63 -4.65 6.85
N TYR A 48 0.08 -5.78 6.82
CA TYR A 48 0.27 -6.68 7.94
C TYR A 48 1.71 -7.17 7.94
N ASP A 49 2.39 -7.07 9.07
CA ASP A 49 3.72 -7.61 9.27
C ASP A 49 3.62 -8.88 10.14
N PRO A 50 3.85 -10.08 9.58
CA PRO A 50 3.88 -11.32 10.36
C PRO A 50 4.99 -11.34 11.41
N ALA A 51 6.12 -10.67 11.18
CA ALA A 51 7.29 -10.69 12.05
C ALA A 51 7.03 -9.91 13.36
N THR A 52 6.45 -8.72 13.25
CA THR A 52 6.09 -7.90 14.42
C THR A 52 4.64 -8.06 14.88
N ARG A 53 3.81 -8.79 14.11
CA ARG A 53 2.35 -8.92 14.27
C ARG A 53 1.60 -7.59 14.23
N LYS A 54 2.19 -6.55 13.65
CA LYS A 54 1.56 -5.24 13.52
C LYS A 54 0.73 -5.19 12.24
N SER A 55 -0.34 -4.40 12.27
CA SER A 55 -1.16 -4.13 11.09
C SER A 55 -1.48 -2.65 10.99
N PHE A 56 -1.74 -2.19 9.78
CA PHE A 56 -2.09 -0.82 9.48
C PHE A 56 -3.03 -0.75 8.29
N SER A 57 -3.90 0.26 8.25
CA SER A 57 -4.80 0.49 7.12
C SER A 57 -4.96 1.97 6.86
N SER A 58 -4.87 2.38 5.60
CA SER A 58 -5.12 3.76 5.19
C SER A 58 -5.70 3.81 3.77
N GLY A 59 -6.45 4.86 3.47
CA GLY A 59 -6.84 5.20 2.09
C GLY A 59 -5.68 5.75 1.24
N SER A 60 -4.55 6.07 1.87
CA SER A 60 -3.36 6.64 1.24
C SER A 60 -2.25 5.60 1.15
N GLU A 61 -1.75 5.37 -0.06
CA GLU A 61 -0.55 4.56 -0.31
C GLU A 61 0.65 5.12 0.46
N THR A 62 0.80 6.45 0.47
CA THR A 62 1.90 7.13 1.17
C THR A 62 1.89 6.84 2.66
N ASP A 63 0.72 6.77 3.30
CA ASP A 63 0.63 6.45 4.72
C ASP A 63 1.07 5.01 5.00
N VAL A 64 0.70 4.08 4.12
CA VAL A 64 1.13 2.68 4.23
C VAL A 64 2.64 2.56 4.05
N SER A 65 3.22 3.21 3.04
CA SER A 65 4.67 3.23 2.84
C SER A 65 5.42 3.83 4.02
N MET A 66 4.94 4.96 4.58
CA MET A 66 5.54 5.56 5.78
C MET A 66 5.47 4.63 6.99
N TRP A 67 4.37 3.91 7.18
CA TRP A 67 4.25 2.92 8.25
C TRP A 67 5.26 1.77 8.07
N ILE A 68 5.44 1.28 6.85
CA ILE A 68 6.44 0.24 6.53
C ILE A 68 7.86 0.78 6.82
N GLU A 69 8.17 1.99 6.36
CA GLU A 69 9.47 2.62 6.66
C GLU A 69 9.71 2.74 8.17
N GLN A 70 8.68 3.10 8.95
CA GLN A 70 8.78 3.17 10.41
C GLN A 70 9.00 1.79 11.05
N LEU A 71 8.41 0.73 10.49
CA LEU A 71 8.59 -0.64 10.98
C LEU A 71 10.03 -1.13 10.81
N TYR A 72 10.66 -0.83 9.67
CA TYR A 72 12.00 -1.34 9.31
C TYR A 72 13.14 -0.34 9.55
N ARG A 73 12.86 0.83 10.13
CA ARG A 73 13.88 1.85 10.43
C ARG A 73 14.79 1.54 11.63
N TYR A 74 14.74 0.33 12.19
CA TYR A 74 15.56 -0.08 13.34
C TYR A 74 16.19 -1.46 13.12
#